data_AF-A0A9P7QNM1-F1
#
_entry.id   AF-A0A9P7QNM1-F1
#
_cell.length_a   1.000
_cell.length_b   1.000
_cell.length_c   1.000
_cell.angle_alpha   90.00
_cell.angle_beta   90.00
_cell.angle_gamma   90.00
#
_symmetry.space_group_name_H-M   'P 1'
#
loop_
_entity.id
_entity.type
_entity.pdbx_description
1 polymer ?
#
loop_
_entity_poly.entity_id
_entity_poly.type
_entity_poly.pdbx_seq_one_letter_code
_entity_poly.pdbx_strand_id
1 'polypeptide(L)'
;QQQQQQQQPQDSNQGHQSAQNSLPFYALPIKNSESSCPLDTILLNFLSERRQRIAEGLPMHEVIGPRYPSVSSLLNPANSIYSHPLSKIFTDVLARFPDISRLPERIAVLYVMFLVMRWQISPTRENYERLPSWMRPQPSQIEFPHPAWVDYVPFPVMRERLAQIWISKPGEYDLEQFFIPYTTTLRVSWPYEETDALLILPDSDDVIINPVFERHMRNGDNWKLGASFARAFPELVDTFGLDPGQA
;
A
#
# COMPACT_ATOMS: atom_id res chain seq x y z
N GLN A 1 -62.61 -46.33 16.57
CA GLN A 1 -61.24 -46.89 16.63
C GLN A 1 -60.71 -46.81 15.20
N GLN A 2 -59.98 -45.74 14.89
CA GLN A 2 -58.51 -45.67 14.78
C GLN A 2 -57.94 -46.37 13.52
N GLN A 3 -57.39 -45.53 12.61
CA GLN A 3 -56.20 -45.65 11.74
C GLN A 3 -56.08 -46.87 10.79
N GLN A 4 -55.57 -46.84 9.55
CA GLN A 4 -54.75 -45.92 8.77
C GLN A 4 -54.62 -46.50 7.33
N GLN A 5 -54.51 -45.63 6.32
CA GLN A 5 -53.84 -45.76 4.99
C GLN A 5 -54.52 -44.70 4.09
N GLN A 6 -53.88 -43.85 3.29
CA GLN A 6 -52.65 -43.99 2.52
C GLN A 6 -52.31 -42.61 1.86
N GLN A 7 -51.06 -42.50 1.37
CA GLN A 7 -50.57 -41.65 0.27
C GLN A 7 -49.93 -40.27 0.56
N GLN A 8 -48.67 -40.18 0.11
CA GLN A 8 -47.71 -39.06 0.06
C GLN A 8 -48.22 -37.86 -0.76
N PRO A 9 -47.53 -36.72 -0.66
CA PRO A 9 -46.83 -36.28 -1.87
C PRO A 9 -45.40 -35.76 -1.64
N GLN A 10 -44.52 -36.26 -2.51
CA GLN A 10 -43.53 -35.53 -3.31
C GLN A 10 -42.60 -34.52 -2.59
N ASP A 11 -41.43 -35.03 -2.21
CA ASP A 11 -40.19 -34.25 -2.10
C ASP A 11 -39.75 -33.81 -3.51
N SER A 12 -40.05 -32.56 -3.83
CA SER A 12 -39.41 -31.86 -4.95
C SER A 12 -39.46 -30.36 -4.71
N ASN A 13 -38.41 -29.79 -4.12
CA ASN A 13 -37.58 -28.82 -4.82
C ASN A 13 -36.52 -28.17 -3.92
N GLN A 14 -35.35 -27.99 -4.55
CA GLN A 14 -34.46 -26.85 -4.37
C GLN A 14 -33.66 -26.79 -3.06
N GLY A 15 -32.59 -27.59 -3.03
CA GLY A 15 -31.26 -27.07 -3.39
C GLY A 15 -31.05 -25.56 -3.28
N HIS A 16 -31.29 -24.97 -2.11
CA HIS A 16 -30.72 -23.69 -1.74
C HIS A 16 -29.29 -23.98 -1.30
N GLN A 17 -28.39 -24.14 -2.29
CA GLN A 17 -26.99 -23.83 -2.09
C GLN A 17 -26.97 -22.37 -1.61
N SER A 18 -26.75 -22.21 -0.32
CA SER A 18 -26.40 -20.95 0.31
C SER A 18 -25.19 -20.40 -0.43
N ALA A 19 -25.44 -19.47 -1.36
CA ALA A 19 -24.41 -18.60 -1.90
C ALA A 19 -23.84 -17.82 -0.72
N GLN A 20 -22.77 -18.36 -0.13
CA GLN A 20 -22.00 -17.66 0.87
C GLN A 20 -21.54 -16.36 0.22
N ASN A 21 -22.01 -15.23 0.76
CA ASN A 21 -21.59 -13.88 0.41
C ASN A 21 -20.06 -13.74 0.64
N SER A 22 -19.27 -14.24 -0.30
CA SER A 22 -17.84 -13.96 -0.36
C SER A 22 -17.69 -12.52 -0.84
N LEU A 23 -16.94 -11.72 -0.08
CA LEU A 23 -16.58 -10.38 -0.53
C LEU A 23 -15.87 -10.49 -1.89
N PRO A 24 -16.11 -9.54 -2.80
CA PRO A 24 -15.38 -9.53 -4.06
C PRO A 24 -13.88 -9.35 -3.79
N PHE A 25 -13.03 -9.91 -4.66
CA PHE A 25 -11.59 -9.95 -4.42
C PHE A 25 -10.95 -8.56 -4.16
N TYR A 26 -11.46 -7.51 -4.81
CA TYR A 26 -10.98 -6.13 -4.64
C TYR A 26 -11.34 -5.51 -3.27
N ALA A 27 -12.28 -6.13 -2.55
CA ALA A 27 -12.76 -5.70 -1.24
C ALA A 27 -12.33 -6.64 -0.10
N LEU A 28 -11.50 -7.65 -0.40
CA LEU A 28 -10.95 -8.53 0.63
C LEU A 28 -10.08 -7.70 1.58
N PRO A 29 -10.32 -7.74 2.90
CA PRO A 29 -9.54 -6.99 3.85
C PRO A 29 -8.14 -7.58 3.95
N ILE A 30 -7.13 -6.70 3.99
CA ILE A 30 -5.79 -7.07 4.45
C ILE A 30 -5.86 -7.34 5.96
N LYS A 31 -5.19 -8.40 6.40
CA LYS A 31 -5.07 -8.73 7.82
C LYS A 31 -3.78 -8.13 8.37
N ASN A 32 -3.85 -6.90 8.85
CA ASN A 32 -2.72 -6.35 9.60
C ASN A 32 -2.71 -6.89 11.04
N SER A 33 -1.52 -7.18 11.58
CA SER A 33 -1.32 -7.55 12.98
C SER A 33 -1.41 -6.33 13.90
N GLU A 34 -1.20 -6.55 15.20
CA GLU A 34 -0.84 -5.46 16.11
C GLU A 34 0.43 -4.77 15.64
N SER A 35 0.60 -3.52 16.08
CA SER A 35 1.73 -2.68 15.71
C SER A 35 3.04 -3.32 16.12
N SER A 36 3.93 -3.53 15.15
CA SER A 36 5.28 -4.07 15.40
C SER A 36 6.33 -2.99 15.57
N CYS A 37 6.06 -1.77 15.10
CA CYS A 37 6.99 -0.64 15.11
C CYS A 37 6.24 0.71 15.09
N PRO A 38 6.91 1.85 15.34
CA PRO A 38 6.27 3.16 15.31
C PRO A 38 5.54 3.49 14.00
N LEU A 39 6.05 3.01 12.86
CA LEU A 39 5.41 3.23 11.55
C LEU A 39 4.05 2.51 11.46
N ASP A 40 3.94 1.27 11.97
CA ASP A 40 2.67 0.55 12.01
C ASP A 40 1.63 1.30 12.83
N THR A 41 2.02 1.82 14.00
CA THR A 41 1.13 2.62 14.85
C THR A 41 0.57 3.82 14.07
N ILE A 42 1.42 4.53 13.32
CA ILE A 42 1.00 5.68 12.51
C ILE A 42 0.00 5.25 11.42
N LEU A 43 0.31 4.18 10.68
CA LEU A 43 -0.51 3.68 9.58
C LEU A 43 -1.87 3.15 10.06
N LEU A 44 -1.87 2.31 11.09
CA LEU A 44 -3.06 1.68 11.64
C LEU A 44 -3.99 2.70 12.29
N ASN A 45 -3.45 3.65 13.07
CA ASN A 45 -4.27 4.70 13.69
C ASN A 45 -4.91 5.59 12.62
N PHE A 46 -4.17 5.97 11.58
CA PHE A 46 -4.71 6.77 10.50
C PHE A 46 -5.80 6.01 9.71
N LEU A 47 -5.56 4.73 9.38
CA LEU A 47 -6.55 3.89 8.70
C LEU A 47 -7.84 3.75 9.53
N SER A 48 -7.70 3.47 10.82
CA SER A 48 -8.82 3.35 11.76
C SER A 48 -9.62 4.64 11.86
N GLU A 49 -8.93 5.78 12.06
CA GLU A 49 -9.53 7.12 12.12
C GLU A 49 -10.34 7.45 10.86
N ARG A 50 -9.81 7.14 9.67
CA ARG A 50 -10.50 7.39 8.39
C ARG A 50 -11.72 6.48 8.21
N ARG A 51 -11.62 5.20 8.55
CA ARG A 51 -12.76 4.26 8.49
C ARG A 51 -13.84 4.62 9.49
N GLN A 52 -13.48 5.10 10.67
CA GLN A 52 -14.43 5.60 11.66
C GLN A 52 -15.22 6.80 11.11
N ARG A 53 -14.56 7.77 10.47
CA ARG A 53 -15.25 8.91 9.82
C ARG A 53 -16.26 8.47 8.76
N ILE A 54 -15.96 7.40 8.01
CA ILE A 54 -16.92 6.80 7.06
C ILE A 54 -18.13 6.24 7.80
N ALA A 55 -17.89 5.51 8.89
CA ALA A 55 -18.98 4.95 9.72
C ALA A 55 -19.84 6.04 10.37
N GLU A 56 -19.27 7.20 10.68
CA GLU A 56 -19.96 8.40 11.17
C GLU A 56 -20.73 9.15 10.05
N GLY A 57 -20.61 8.73 8.80
CA GLY A 57 -21.37 9.28 7.67
C GLY A 57 -20.76 10.53 7.03
N LEU A 58 -19.46 10.81 7.26
CA LEU A 58 -18.80 11.94 6.61
C LEU A 58 -18.75 11.75 5.09
N PRO A 59 -18.82 12.85 4.30
CA PRO A 59 -18.70 12.77 2.85
C PRO A 59 -17.38 12.12 2.40
N MET A 60 -17.46 11.17 1.46
CA MET A 60 -16.29 10.40 1.01
C MET A 60 -15.11 11.27 0.58
N HIS A 61 -15.37 12.38 -0.11
CA HIS A 61 -14.30 13.27 -0.60
C HIS A 61 -13.47 13.91 0.53
N GLU A 62 -14.03 14.06 1.74
CA GLU A 62 -13.33 14.54 2.94
C GLU A 62 -12.50 13.44 3.63
N VAL A 63 -12.83 12.17 3.37
CA VAL A 63 -12.15 11.03 3.98
C VAL A 63 -11.01 10.51 3.10
N ILE A 64 -11.29 10.24 1.82
CA ILE A 64 -10.34 9.61 0.89
C ILE A 64 -9.56 10.62 0.04
N GLY A 65 -9.93 11.89 0.09
CA GLY A 65 -9.20 12.98 -0.55
C GLY A 65 -9.13 12.95 -2.08
N PRO A 66 -8.29 13.83 -2.66
CA PRO A 66 -8.13 13.98 -4.11
C PRO A 66 -7.55 12.73 -4.74
N ARG A 67 -7.71 12.52 -6.05
CA ARG A 67 -7.24 11.28 -6.74
C ARG A 67 -5.72 11.07 -6.73
N TYR A 68 -4.96 12.12 -6.46
CA TYR A 68 -3.50 12.16 -6.47
C TYR A 68 -2.97 12.80 -5.19
N PRO A 69 -1.79 12.40 -4.70
CA PRO A 69 -1.16 13.05 -3.56
C PRO A 69 -0.77 14.49 -3.91
N SER A 70 -0.67 15.33 -2.88
CA SER A 70 -0.08 16.66 -3.01
C SER A 70 1.44 16.53 -3.03
N VAL A 71 2.08 16.87 -4.16
CA VAL A 71 3.55 16.95 -4.25
C VAL A 71 4.09 18.31 -3.79
N SER A 72 3.25 19.35 -3.80
CA SER A 72 3.63 20.69 -3.31
C SER A 72 4.01 20.69 -1.83
N SER A 73 3.36 19.85 -1.01
CA SER A 73 3.73 19.70 0.42
C SER A 73 5.02 18.92 0.63
N LEU A 74 5.42 18.07 -0.32
CA LEU A 74 6.70 17.37 -0.28
C LEU A 74 7.88 18.33 -0.55
N LEU A 75 7.68 19.28 -1.48
CA LEU A 75 8.67 20.29 -1.87
C LEU A 75 8.74 21.46 -0.89
N ASN A 76 7.58 21.90 -0.40
CA ASN A 76 7.47 22.98 0.56
C ASN A 76 6.61 22.52 1.75
N PRO A 77 7.24 22.07 2.86
CA PRO A 77 6.52 21.61 4.05
C PRO A 77 5.54 22.64 4.63
N ALA A 78 5.76 23.95 4.43
CA ALA A 78 4.82 24.98 4.87
C ALA A 78 3.45 24.87 4.18
N ASN A 79 3.40 24.33 2.96
CA ASN A 79 2.16 24.10 2.21
C ASN A 79 1.39 22.85 2.66
N SER A 80 1.95 22.04 3.57
CA SER A 80 1.29 20.83 4.10
C SER A 80 -0.02 21.13 4.83
N ILE A 81 -0.18 22.35 5.37
CA ILE A 81 -1.39 22.81 6.08
C ILE A 81 -2.62 22.79 5.16
N TYR A 82 -2.42 23.02 3.86
CA TYR A 82 -3.49 23.03 2.86
C TYR A 82 -3.70 21.68 2.19
N SER A 83 -2.88 20.68 2.53
CA SER A 83 -2.95 19.36 1.92
C SER A 83 -3.95 18.48 2.65
N HIS A 84 -4.68 17.66 1.89
CA HIS A 84 -5.59 16.66 2.47
C HIS A 84 -4.84 15.76 3.47
N PRO A 85 -5.45 15.37 4.61
CA PRO A 85 -4.79 14.57 5.65
C PRO A 85 -4.10 13.30 5.14
N LEU A 86 -4.69 12.64 4.13
CA LEU A 86 -4.12 11.46 3.48
C LEU A 86 -2.78 11.74 2.76
N SER A 87 -2.57 12.94 2.19
CA SER A 87 -1.28 13.33 1.65
C SER A 87 -0.32 13.71 2.77
N LYS A 88 -0.83 14.44 3.78
CA LYS A 88 -0.04 14.96 4.90
C LYS A 88 0.62 13.84 5.72
N ILE A 89 -0.11 12.77 6.01
CA ILE A 89 0.43 11.66 6.81
C ILE A 89 1.69 11.05 6.17
N PHE A 90 1.71 10.92 4.84
CA PHE A 90 2.85 10.34 4.13
C PHE A 90 3.99 11.33 3.89
N THR A 91 3.70 12.62 3.77
CA THR A 91 4.78 13.62 3.83
C THR A 91 5.43 13.67 5.21
N ASP A 92 4.66 13.52 6.29
CA ASP A 92 5.18 13.45 7.66
C ASP A 92 5.99 12.16 7.88
N VAL A 93 5.54 11.02 7.33
CA VAL A 93 6.30 9.76 7.33
C VAL A 93 7.62 9.91 6.57
N LEU A 94 7.60 10.45 5.34
CA LEU A 94 8.81 10.67 4.56
C LEU A 94 9.82 11.60 5.24
N ALA A 95 9.35 12.59 6.01
CA ALA A 95 10.22 13.45 6.80
C ALA A 95 10.97 12.69 7.92
N ARG A 96 10.48 11.52 8.35
CA ARG A 96 11.16 10.63 9.30
C ARG A 96 12.15 9.67 8.65
N PHE A 97 12.15 9.55 7.32
CA PHE A 97 13.07 8.71 6.56
C PHE A 97 13.95 9.55 5.62
N PRO A 98 14.87 10.37 6.16
CA PRO A 98 15.68 11.30 5.37
C PRO A 98 16.60 10.60 4.37
N ASP A 99 16.90 9.32 4.59
CA ASP A 99 17.72 8.50 3.71
C ASP A 99 17.10 8.28 2.33
N ILE A 100 15.76 8.40 2.22
CA ILE A 100 15.07 8.57 0.94
C ILE A 100 15.29 10.03 0.50
N SER A 101 16.51 10.28 0.05
CA SER A 101 17.05 11.63 -0.15
C SER A 101 16.76 12.20 -1.53
N ARG A 102 16.71 11.34 -2.54
CA ARG A 102 16.50 11.71 -3.94
C ARG A 102 15.03 12.04 -4.23
N LEU A 103 14.79 13.07 -5.04
CA LEU A 103 13.44 13.57 -5.30
C LEU A 103 12.54 12.54 -6.01
N PRO A 104 12.97 11.82 -7.06
CA PRO A 104 12.15 10.82 -7.73
C PRO A 104 11.65 9.73 -6.77
N GLU A 105 12.54 9.19 -5.94
CA GLU A 105 12.22 8.17 -4.93
C GLU A 105 11.19 8.68 -3.93
N ARG A 106 11.33 9.92 -3.44
CA ARG A 106 10.37 10.53 -2.50
C ARG A 106 8.98 10.68 -3.11
N ILE A 107 8.90 11.15 -4.37
CA ILE A 107 7.63 11.30 -5.08
C ILE A 107 6.98 9.93 -5.30
N ALA A 108 7.76 8.94 -5.72
CA ALA A 108 7.28 7.60 -6.01
C ALA A 108 6.76 6.89 -4.75
N VAL A 109 7.50 6.98 -3.64
CA VAL A 109 7.07 6.42 -2.34
C VAL A 109 5.79 7.11 -1.87
N LEU A 110 5.74 8.45 -1.89
CA LEU A 110 4.52 9.21 -1.55
C LEU A 110 3.31 8.73 -2.37
N TYR A 111 3.50 8.59 -3.68
CA TYR A 111 2.45 8.15 -4.60
C TYR A 111 1.93 6.75 -4.28
N VAL A 112 2.82 5.78 -4.08
CA VAL A 112 2.45 4.40 -3.78
C VAL A 112 1.75 4.32 -2.43
N MET A 113 2.29 4.96 -1.39
CA MET A 113 1.69 4.95 -0.06
C MET A 113 0.29 5.57 -0.06
N PHE A 114 0.14 6.70 -0.76
CA PHE A 114 -1.13 7.37 -0.94
C PHE A 114 -2.18 6.44 -1.56
N LEU A 115 -1.83 5.75 -2.66
CA LEU A 115 -2.76 4.87 -3.36
C LEU A 115 -3.17 3.65 -2.52
N VAL A 116 -2.21 2.99 -1.85
CA VAL A 116 -2.48 1.83 -0.99
C VAL A 116 -3.43 2.22 0.14
N MET A 117 -3.12 3.29 0.87
CA MET A 117 -3.96 3.75 1.98
C MET A 117 -5.34 4.22 1.53
N ARG A 118 -5.43 4.93 0.39
CA ARG A 118 -6.72 5.32 -0.19
C ARG A 118 -7.62 4.10 -0.43
N TRP A 119 -7.06 3.04 -1.02
CA TRP A 119 -7.79 1.80 -1.25
C TRP A 119 -8.11 1.06 0.06
N GLN A 120 -7.18 0.98 1.02
CA GLN A 120 -7.46 0.38 2.33
C GLN A 120 -8.59 1.11 3.07
N ILE A 121 -8.67 2.44 2.99
CA ILE A 121 -9.76 3.24 3.57
C ILE A 121 -11.09 2.92 2.87
N SER A 122 -11.09 2.85 1.53
CA SER A 122 -12.29 2.64 0.72
C SER A 122 -12.02 1.59 -0.38
N PRO A 123 -12.27 0.30 -0.08
CA PRO A 123 -11.86 -0.80 -0.95
C PRO A 123 -12.88 -1.05 -2.08
N THR A 124 -13.12 -0.02 -2.88
CA THR A 124 -13.95 -0.08 -4.09
C THR A 124 -13.14 -0.63 -5.26
N ARG A 125 -13.84 -1.15 -6.28
CA ARG A 125 -13.22 -1.56 -7.55
C ARG A 125 -12.37 -0.44 -8.16
N GLU A 126 -12.89 0.79 -8.18
CA GLU A 126 -12.18 1.95 -8.74
C GLU A 126 -10.86 2.19 -8.02
N ASN A 127 -10.84 2.20 -6.68
CA ASN A 127 -9.60 2.43 -5.93
C ASN A 127 -8.61 1.25 -6.09
N TYR A 128 -9.11 0.02 -6.16
CA TYR A 128 -8.27 -1.16 -6.39
C TYR A 128 -7.63 -1.16 -7.79
N GLU A 129 -8.39 -0.80 -8.82
CA GLU A 129 -7.89 -0.73 -10.21
C GLU A 129 -6.86 0.40 -10.40
N ARG A 130 -6.87 1.43 -9.54
CA ARG A 130 -5.84 2.47 -9.52
C ARG A 130 -4.49 1.99 -8.98
N LEU A 131 -4.45 0.95 -8.15
CA LEU A 131 -3.19 0.38 -7.67
C LEU A 131 -2.38 -0.15 -8.86
N PRO A 132 -1.05 0.13 -8.92
CA PRO A 132 -0.16 -0.67 -9.74
C PRO A 132 -0.38 -2.16 -9.45
N SER A 133 -0.35 -3.01 -10.47
CA SER A 133 -0.65 -4.45 -10.30
C SER A 133 0.25 -5.11 -9.25
N TRP A 134 1.52 -4.70 -9.22
CA TRP A 134 2.54 -5.15 -8.26
C TRP A 134 2.38 -4.57 -6.84
N MET A 135 1.43 -3.65 -6.61
CA MET A 135 1.02 -3.17 -5.27
C MET A 135 -0.27 -3.79 -4.75
N ARG A 136 -0.94 -4.63 -5.55
CA ARG A 136 -2.13 -5.34 -5.07
C ARG A 136 -1.74 -6.32 -3.94
N PRO A 137 -2.65 -6.62 -3.00
CA PRO A 137 -2.36 -7.52 -1.88
C PRO A 137 -1.93 -8.90 -2.36
N GLN A 138 -0.96 -9.49 -1.66
CA GLN A 138 -0.53 -10.88 -1.88
C GLN A 138 -1.42 -11.86 -1.09
N PRO A 139 -1.46 -13.15 -1.46
CA PRO A 139 -2.27 -14.16 -0.75
C PRO A 139 -2.02 -14.19 0.76
N SER A 140 -0.75 -14.19 1.20
CA SER A 140 -0.45 -14.23 2.64
C SER A 140 -0.98 -13.00 3.38
N GLN A 141 -1.08 -11.85 2.72
CA GLN A 141 -1.57 -10.62 3.32
C GLN A 141 -3.10 -10.61 3.53
N ILE A 142 -3.82 -11.44 2.76
CA ILE A 142 -5.25 -11.64 2.91
C ILE A 142 -5.52 -12.76 3.92
N GLU A 143 -4.69 -13.79 3.93
CA GLU A 143 -4.91 -15.00 4.72
C GLU A 143 -4.45 -14.85 6.18
N PHE A 144 -3.35 -14.15 6.43
CA PHE A 144 -2.67 -14.13 7.73
C PHE A 144 -2.33 -12.71 8.23
N PRO A 145 -2.39 -12.49 9.56
CA PRO A 145 -1.91 -11.25 10.19
C PRO A 145 -0.43 -10.96 9.92
N HIS A 146 -0.09 -9.73 9.53
CA HIS A 146 1.30 -9.27 9.31
C HIS A 146 1.46 -7.75 9.58
N PRO A 147 2.69 -7.24 9.76
CA PRO A 147 2.93 -5.82 10.03
C PRO A 147 2.41 -4.91 8.93
N ALA A 148 1.79 -3.78 9.30
CA ALA A 148 1.14 -2.88 8.36
C ALA A 148 2.10 -2.25 7.35
N TRP A 149 3.33 -1.94 7.76
CA TRP A 149 4.35 -1.36 6.88
C TRP A 149 4.71 -2.26 5.69
N VAL A 150 4.53 -3.58 5.80
CA VAL A 150 4.80 -4.52 4.71
C VAL A 150 3.91 -4.23 3.50
N ASP A 151 2.69 -3.75 3.69
CA ASP A 151 1.77 -3.37 2.60
C ASP A 151 2.35 -2.30 1.66
N TYR A 152 3.33 -1.53 2.13
CA TYR A 152 3.89 -0.37 1.45
C TYR A 152 5.22 -0.68 0.75
N VAL A 153 5.71 -1.92 0.84
CA VAL A 153 6.93 -2.36 0.14
C VAL A 153 6.62 -2.59 -1.35
N PRO A 154 7.35 -1.95 -2.29
CA PRO A 154 7.05 -1.95 -3.73
C PRO A 154 7.44 -3.25 -4.45
N PHE A 155 7.73 -4.31 -3.70
CA PHE A 155 8.22 -5.58 -4.20
C PHE A 155 7.22 -6.69 -3.81
N PRO A 156 6.36 -7.18 -4.73
CA PRO A 156 5.28 -8.10 -4.39
C PRO A 156 5.80 -9.43 -3.81
N VAL A 157 6.90 -9.97 -4.36
CA VAL A 157 7.52 -11.20 -3.86
C VAL A 157 8.12 -10.98 -2.48
N MET A 158 8.70 -9.81 -2.21
CA MET A 158 9.24 -9.46 -0.89
C MET A 158 8.11 -9.35 0.14
N ARG A 159 6.98 -8.73 -0.23
CA ARG A 159 5.81 -8.62 0.66
C ARG A 159 5.27 -10.00 1.06
N GLU A 160 5.12 -10.89 0.09
CA GLU A 160 4.72 -12.27 0.35
C GLU A 160 5.70 -12.97 1.30
N ARG A 161 7.01 -12.84 1.04
CA ARG A 161 8.05 -13.46 1.87
C ARG A 161 8.12 -12.86 3.29
N LEU A 162 8.03 -11.55 3.44
CA LEU A 162 8.01 -10.86 4.73
C LEU A 162 6.79 -11.27 5.55
N ALA A 163 5.61 -11.37 4.93
CA ALA A 163 4.42 -11.88 5.60
C ALA A 163 4.63 -13.34 6.08
N GLN A 164 5.20 -14.21 5.24
CA GLN A 164 5.51 -15.60 5.61
C GLN A 164 6.57 -15.72 6.73
N ILE A 165 7.62 -14.89 6.70
CA ILE A 165 8.64 -14.82 7.76
C ILE A 165 7.97 -14.42 9.08
N TRP A 166 7.13 -13.39 9.06
CA TRP A 166 6.41 -12.93 10.25
C TRP A 166 5.56 -14.03 10.90
N ILE A 167 4.87 -14.83 10.08
CA ILE A 167 4.01 -15.93 10.56
C ILE A 167 4.85 -17.08 11.13
N SER A 168 5.94 -17.44 10.45
CA SER A 168 6.74 -18.60 10.81
C SER A 168 7.75 -18.35 11.93
N LYS A 169 8.16 -17.10 12.14
CA LYS A 169 9.21 -16.69 13.09
C LYS A 169 8.84 -15.39 13.83
N PRO A 170 7.74 -15.40 14.62
CA PRO A 170 7.31 -14.19 15.32
C PRO A 170 8.39 -13.70 16.28
N GLY A 171 8.81 -12.44 16.12
CA GLY A 171 9.80 -11.78 16.99
C GLY A 171 11.27 -12.02 16.67
N GLU A 172 11.60 -12.84 15.65
CA GLU A 172 13.00 -13.08 15.26
C GLU A 172 13.51 -12.09 14.20
N TYR A 173 12.61 -11.48 13.44
CA TYR A 173 12.99 -10.53 12.40
C TYR A 173 13.00 -9.12 12.99
N ASP A 174 14.19 -8.55 13.18
CA ASP A 174 14.34 -7.17 13.64
C ASP A 174 13.95 -6.21 12.51
N LEU A 175 12.69 -5.77 12.55
CA LEU A 175 12.12 -4.86 11.58
C LEU A 175 12.73 -3.46 11.67
N GLU A 176 13.35 -3.07 12.81
CA GLU A 176 14.06 -1.79 12.90
C GLU A 176 15.32 -1.81 12.04
N GLN A 177 16.00 -2.95 11.96
CA GLN A 177 17.17 -3.14 11.09
C GLN A 177 16.82 -3.18 9.61
N PHE A 178 15.55 -3.40 9.24
CA PHE A 178 15.10 -3.38 7.85
C PHE A 178 15.19 -1.98 7.24
N PHE A 179 14.79 -0.95 8.00
CA PHE A 179 14.53 0.37 7.43
C PHE A 179 15.78 1.03 6.87
N ILE A 180 16.90 1.04 7.59
CA ILE A 180 18.10 1.80 7.16
C ILE A 180 18.69 1.26 5.84
N PRO A 181 19.01 -0.05 5.69
CA PRO A 181 19.50 -0.57 4.42
C PRO A 181 18.48 -0.42 3.29
N TYR A 182 17.18 -0.48 3.61
CA TYR A 182 16.11 -0.30 2.64
C TYR A 182 16.03 1.14 2.13
N THR A 183 15.89 2.13 3.02
CA THR A 183 15.68 3.53 2.65
C THR A 183 16.90 4.15 1.97
N THR A 184 18.11 3.79 2.41
CA THR A 184 19.35 4.31 1.83
C THR A 184 19.60 3.81 0.40
N THR A 185 19.10 2.63 0.07
CA THR A 185 19.35 1.98 -1.24
C THR A 185 18.15 1.85 -2.16
N LEU A 186 16.95 2.25 -1.73
CA LEU A 186 15.77 2.27 -2.58
C LEU A 186 16.01 3.19 -3.77
N ARG A 187 15.76 2.66 -4.97
CA ARG A 187 15.91 3.40 -6.23
C ARG A 187 14.71 3.17 -7.13
N VAL A 188 14.32 4.22 -7.85
CA VAL A 188 13.26 4.17 -8.88
C VAL A 188 13.86 4.49 -10.25
N SER A 189 15.06 3.97 -10.53
CA SER A 189 15.81 3.94 -11.81
C SER A 189 15.55 5.07 -12.82
N TRP A 190 15.30 6.29 -12.36
CA TRP A 190 14.90 7.41 -13.21
C TRP A 190 16.12 7.91 -13.99
N PRO A 191 16.08 7.87 -15.34
CA PRO A 191 17.28 8.11 -16.14
C PRO A 191 17.51 9.58 -16.50
N TYR A 192 16.62 10.48 -16.06
CA TYR A 192 16.67 11.91 -16.36
C TYR A 192 17.00 12.71 -15.09
N GLU A 193 17.04 14.04 -15.22
CA GLU A 193 17.26 14.92 -14.07
C GLU A 193 16.15 14.74 -13.03
N GLU A 194 16.50 14.91 -11.76
CA GLU A 194 15.56 14.69 -10.66
C GLU A 194 14.35 15.63 -10.73
N THR A 195 14.57 16.87 -11.20
CA THR A 195 13.51 17.86 -11.40
C THR A 195 12.53 17.48 -12.49
N ASP A 196 12.94 16.66 -13.47
CA ASP A 196 12.08 16.21 -14.57
C ASP A 196 11.00 15.22 -14.08
N ALA A 197 11.06 14.78 -12.82
CA ALA A 197 9.98 14.05 -12.17
C ALA A 197 8.70 14.89 -11.97
N LEU A 198 8.80 16.21 -12.11
CA LEU A 198 7.73 17.17 -11.87
C LEU A 198 7.49 18.06 -13.09
N LEU A 199 6.29 18.64 -13.17
CA LEU A 199 5.94 19.68 -14.12
C LEU A 199 5.28 20.85 -13.38
N ILE A 200 5.54 22.06 -13.85
CA ILE A 200 4.85 23.28 -13.38
C ILE A 200 3.76 23.59 -14.41
N LEU A 201 2.52 23.73 -13.94
CA LEU A 201 1.40 24.10 -14.81
C LEU A 201 1.50 25.58 -15.20
N PRO A 202 1.44 25.91 -16.51
CA PRO A 202 1.65 27.29 -16.99
C PRO A 202 0.65 28.31 -16.43
N ASP A 203 -0.56 27.86 -16.09
CA ASP A 203 -1.68 28.74 -15.76
C ASP A 203 -1.88 28.96 -14.25
N SER A 204 -1.25 28.14 -13.40
CA SER A 204 -1.49 28.18 -11.94
C SER A 204 -0.24 28.12 -11.08
N ASP A 205 0.96 28.01 -11.68
CA ASP A 205 2.22 27.70 -10.98
C ASP A 205 2.15 26.44 -10.10
N ASP A 206 1.12 25.60 -10.29
CA ASP A 206 0.95 24.37 -9.54
C ASP A 206 1.97 23.33 -10.01
N VAL A 207 2.58 22.65 -9.04
CA VAL A 207 3.50 21.56 -9.30
C VAL A 207 2.75 20.24 -9.31
N ILE A 208 2.87 19.50 -10.41
CA ILE A 208 2.28 18.17 -10.58
C ILE A 208 3.36 17.13 -10.87
N ILE A 209 3.02 15.86 -10.70
CA ILE A 209 3.87 14.75 -11.13
C ILE A 209 3.93 14.73 -12.66
N ASN A 210 5.14 14.65 -13.23
CA ASN A 210 5.29 14.49 -14.67
C ASN A 210 4.65 13.17 -15.12
N PRO A 211 3.71 13.16 -16.08
CA PRO A 211 3.08 11.93 -16.57
C PRO A 211 4.08 10.88 -17.10
N VAL A 212 5.23 11.31 -17.64
CA VAL A 212 6.32 10.41 -18.06
C VAL A 212 6.92 9.73 -16.83
N PHE A 213 7.16 10.49 -15.76
CA PHE A 213 7.64 9.95 -14.50
C PHE A 213 6.59 9.06 -13.83
N GLU A 214 5.31 9.43 -13.85
CA GLU A 214 4.23 8.57 -13.33
C GLU A 214 4.22 7.21 -14.03
N ARG A 215 4.31 7.20 -15.37
CA ARG A 215 4.40 5.94 -16.12
C ARG A 215 5.65 5.14 -15.74
N HIS A 216 6.78 5.82 -15.52
CA HIS A 216 8.04 5.20 -15.11
C HIS A 216 7.93 4.56 -13.72
N MET A 217 7.51 5.29 -12.69
CA MET A 217 7.38 4.75 -11.33
C MET A 217 6.26 3.70 -11.19
N ARG A 218 5.25 3.71 -12.07
CA ARG A 218 4.22 2.66 -12.12
C ARG A 218 4.71 1.34 -12.72
N ASN A 219 5.89 1.31 -13.36
CA ASN A 219 6.54 0.07 -13.76
C ASN A 219 7.37 -0.50 -12.60
N GLY A 220 6.99 -1.69 -12.10
CA GLY A 220 7.66 -2.36 -10.98
C GLY A 220 9.13 -2.66 -11.24
N ASP A 221 9.52 -2.91 -12.49
CA ASP A 221 10.90 -3.23 -12.88
C ASP A 221 11.88 -2.06 -12.68
N ASN A 222 11.36 -0.84 -12.52
CA ASN A 222 12.17 0.34 -12.25
C ASN A 222 12.53 0.49 -10.76
N TRP A 223 11.81 -0.22 -9.87
CA TRP A 223 12.10 -0.24 -8.45
C TRP A 223 13.22 -1.22 -8.16
N LYS A 224 14.24 -0.75 -7.43
CA LYS A 224 15.44 -1.52 -7.13
C LYS A 224 15.93 -1.24 -5.72
N LEU A 225 16.73 -2.16 -5.21
CA LEU A 225 17.51 -1.97 -3.98
C LEU A 225 18.99 -2.24 -4.27
N GLY A 226 19.86 -1.66 -3.45
CA GLY A 226 21.31 -1.73 -3.62
C GLY A 226 21.94 -2.94 -2.93
N ALA A 227 23.24 -3.12 -3.16
CA ALA A 227 23.98 -4.28 -2.65
C ALA A 227 24.08 -4.33 -1.11
N SER A 228 24.01 -3.18 -0.42
CA SER A 228 24.01 -3.19 1.05
C SER A 228 22.74 -3.81 1.64
N PHE A 229 21.58 -3.59 1.04
CA PHE A 229 20.35 -4.28 1.42
C PHE A 229 20.47 -5.79 1.17
N ALA A 230 20.98 -6.18 -0.01
CA ALA A 230 21.22 -7.59 -0.35
C ALA A 230 22.15 -8.30 0.65
N ARG A 231 23.18 -7.60 1.14
CA ARG A 231 24.11 -8.12 2.17
C ARG A 231 23.46 -8.22 3.56
N ALA A 232 22.61 -7.25 3.91
CA ALA A 232 21.92 -7.21 5.20
C ALA A 232 20.80 -8.26 5.29
N PHE A 233 20.12 -8.54 4.18
CA PHE A 233 19.00 -9.50 4.10
C PHE A 233 19.19 -10.50 2.95
N PRO A 234 20.15 -11.45 3.06
CA PRO A 234 20.43 -12.43 2.03
C PRO A 234 19.21 -13.28 1.61
N GLU A 235 18.30 -13.53 2.55
CA GLU A 235 17.05 -14.26 2.36
C GLU A 235 16.01 -13.51 1.52
N LEU A 236 16.26 -12.24 1.16
CA LEU A 236 15.36 -11.43 0.33
C LEU A 236 15.92 -11.14 -1.08
N VAL A 237 17.13 -11.58 -1.41
CA VAL A 237 17.88 -11.13 -2.61
C VAL A 237 17.16 -11.41 -3.93
N ASP A 238 16.42 -12.50 -4.05
CA ASP A 238 15.64 -12.89 -5.23
C ASP A 238 14.24 -12.26 -5.27
N THR A 239 13.93 -11.34 -4.36
CA THR A 239 12.59 -10.72 -4.26
C THR A 239 12.50 -9.30 -4.81
N PHE A 240 13.62 -8.72 -5.24
CA PHE A 240 13.73 -7.36 -5.78
C PHE A 240 14.76 -7.28 -6.91
N GLY A 241 14.70 -6.21 -7.71
CA GLY A 241 15.73 -5.92 -8.70
C GLY A 241 16.97 -5.28 -8.05
N LEU A 242 18.15 -5.83 -8.28
CA LEU A 242 19.40 -5.24 -7.78
C LEU A 242 19.78 -4.00 -8.60
N ASP A 243 20.09 -2.89 -7.94
CA ASP A 243 20.66 -1.71 -8.60
C ASP A 243 22.17 -1.90 -8.84
N PRO A 244 22.64 -2.00 -10.10
CA PRO A 244 24.07 -2.14 -10.39
C PRO A 244 24.87 -0.89 -10.05
N GLY A 245 24.23 0.27 -9.85
CA GLY A 245 24.89 1.53 -9.51
C GLY A 245 25.38 1.66 -8.07
N GLN A 246 25.09 0.69 -7.20
CA GLN A 246 25.43 0.72 -5.76
C GLN A 246 26.19 -0.53 -5.27
N ALA A 247 27.12 -1.04 -6.08
CA ALA A 247 27.99 -2.15 -5.70
C ALA A 247 28.90 -1.81 -4.50
#